data_AF-A0A2H0SR15-F1
#
_entry.id   AF-A0A2H0SR15-F1
#
_cell.length_a   1.000
_cell.length_b   1.000
_cell.length_c   1.000
_cell.angle_alpha   90.00
_cell.angle_beta   90.00
_cell.angle_gamma   90.00
#
_symmetry.space_group_name_H-M   'P 1'
#
loop_
_entity.id
_entity.type
_entity.pdbx_description
1 polymer ?
#
loop_
_entity_poly.entity_id
_entity_poly.type
_entity_poly.pdbx_seq_one_letter_code
_entity_poly.pdbx_strand_id
1 'polypeptide(L)'
;MREPKGEVELSFRSEEFLKIETQLRELVDAFKSTEEYRTASTKFSTGQEDPNLEKQLRAAGEILSEHILELLIDEQLSLEEIVLLLHESTTPLWVMQDGDETLQHGEFRAYNVSIGEEVVPPRHEDVQKLVGAFQSSFMKVMESATQEDANLIALWSLIIINAIHPFADGNGRTARKMADYVRKSLSQRFGFEYRPLNYGSASTPEGETLAMVVATVFSELNLFPATSDENAFTSYKARASAGNAESYFDGVTAQILDHLKKVNTVADLRVFGKLALLSSSLDRIQLSSKHKTKSLGELGMAEVVGAQSS
;
A
#
# COMPACT_ATOMS: atom_id res chain seq x y z
N MET A 1 -25.42 31.03 -4.07
CA MET A 1 -25.65 30.21 -2.86
C MET A 1 -25.18 28.81 -3.20
N ARG A 2 -24.14 28.30 -2.52
CA ARG A 2 -23.74 26.89 -2.64
C ARG A 2 -24.66 26.12 -1.68
N GLU A 3 -25.36 25.11 -2.21
CA GLU A 3 -26.11 24.19 -1.36
C GLU A 3 -25.15 23.49 -0.39
N PRO A 4 -25.54 23.27 0.88
CA PRO A 4 -24.75 22.48 1.79
C PRO A 4 -24.61 21.06 1.19
N LYS A 5 -23.37 20.64 0.94
CA LYS A 5 -23.05 19.25 0.60
C LYS A 5 -23.69 18.38 1.69
N GLY A 6 -24.55 17.44 1.28
CA GLY A 6 -25.26 16.54 2.18
C GLY A 6 -24.27 15.91 3.17
N GLU A 7 -24.70 15.78 4.43
CA GLU A 7 -24.00 15.02 5.45
C GLU A 7 -23.67 13.65 4.86
N VAL A 8 -22.39 13.42 4.59
CA VAL A 8 -21.88 12.11 4.25
C VAL A 8 -22.17 11.26 5.48
N GLU A 9 -22.98 10.19 5.31
CA GLU A 9 -23.15 9.17 6.34
C GLU A 9 -21.74 8.74 6.78
N LEU A 10 -21.35 9.14 7.99
CA LEU A 10 -20.11 8.70 8.60
C LEU A 10 -20.16 7.18 8.60
N SER A 11 -19.25 6.57 7.84
CA SER A 11 -18.95 5.14 7.87
C SER A 11 -18.93 4.70 9.34
N PHE A 12 -19.89 3.86 9.72
CA PHE A 12 -20.05 3.45 11.11
C PHE A 12 -18.85 2.58 11.50
N ARG A 13 -17.89 3.16 12.22
CA ARG A 13 -16.74 2.44 12.80
C ARG A 13 -17.25 1.46 13.86
N SER A 14 -16.80 0.22 13.82
CA SER A 14 -17.13 -0.79 14.83
C SER A 14 -16.60 -0.42 16.23
N GLU A 15 -17.17 -1.01 17.28
CA GLU A 15 -16.66 -0.83 18.64
C GLU A 15 -15.22 -1.36 18.77
N GLU A 16 -14.93 -2.47 18.09
CA GLU A 16 -13.60 -3.07 17.99
C GLU A 16 -12.59 -2.12 17.34
N PHE A 17 -12.97 -1.47 16.23
CA PHE A 17 -12.14 -0.45 15.59
C PHE A 17 -11.83 0.69 16.55
N LEU A 18 -12.84 1.25 17.20
CA LEU A 18 -12.66 2.39 18.12
C LEU A 18 -11.76 2.02 19.31
N LYS A 19 -11.86 0.79 19.80
CA LYS A 19 -11.00 0.27 20.86
C LYS A 19 -9.54 0.18 20.40
N ILE A 20 -9.27 -0.40 19.24
CA ILE A 20 -7.91 -0.53 18.69
C ILE A 20 -7.33 0.85 18.33
N GLU A 21 -8.15 1.73 17.73
CA GLU A 21 -7.76 3.11 17.45
C GLU A 21 -7.37 3.85 18.74
N THR A 22 -8.14 3.68 19.82
CA THR A 22 -7.82 4.28 21.12
C THR A 22 -6.51 3.74 21.67
N GLN A 23 -6.31 2.42 21.66
CA GLN A 23 -5.04 1.81 22.11
C GLN A 23 -3.85 2.31 21.27
N LEU A 24 -4.04 2.46 19.95
CA LEU A 24 -3.03 3.00 19.06
C LEU A 24 -2.68 4.44 19.40
N ARG A 25 -3.69 5.29 19.63
CA ARG A 25 -3.48 6.68 20.05
C ARG A 25 -2.73 6.75 21.38
N GLU A 26 -3.12 5.94 22.36
CA GLU A 26 -2.42 5.87 23.65
C GLU A 26 -0.96 5.45 23.51
N LEU A 27 -0.66 4.46 22.66
CA LEU A 27 0.71 4.01 22.39
C LEU A 27 1.53 5.07 21.67
N VAL A 28 0.94 5.74 20.68
CA VAL A 28 1.56 6.86 19.95
C VAL A 28 1.84 8.01 20.90
N ASP A 29 0.89 8.38 21.75
CA ASP A 29 1.03 9.47 22.72
C ASP A 29 2.10 9.14 23.77
N ALA A 30 2.09 7.91 24.28
CA ALA A 30 3.14 7.41 25.17
C ALA A 30 4.52 7.51 24.51
N PHE A 31 4.65 7.10 23.23
CA PHE A 31 5.89 7.23 22.48
C PHE A 31 6.29 8.70 22.26
N LYS A 32 5.35 9.56 21.86
CA LYS A 32 5.59 11.00 21.67
C LYS A 32 5.99 11.71 22.96
N SER A 33 5.57 11.17 24.10
CA SER A 33 5.95 11.69 25.42
C SER A 33 7.39 11.37 25.82
N THR A 34 8.07 10.44 25.14
CA THR A 34 9.48 10.10 25.43
C THR A 34 10.42 11.28 25.16
N GLU A 35 11.52 11.37 25.93
CA GLU A 35 12.51 12.44 25.75
C GLU A 35 13.23 12.28 24.40
N GLU A 36 13.43 11.03 23.98
CA GLU A 36 13.99 10.65 22.69
C GLU A 36 13.15 11.24 21.55
N TYR A 37 11.83 11.04 21.57
CA TYR A 37 10.94 11.62 20.55
C TYR A 37 10.89 13.15 20.60
N ARG A 38 10.82 13.76 21.79
CA ARG A 38 10.78 15.24 21.89
C ARG A 38 12.06 15.88 21.38
N THR A 39 13.21 15.31 21.73
CA THR A 39 14.52 15.71 21.19
C THR A 39 14.55 15.50 19.68
N ALA A 40 14.01 14.37 19.20
CA ALA A 40 13.93 14.04 17.79
C ALA A 40 13.14 15.08 16.99
N SER A 41 11.90 15.30 17.41
CA SER A 41 10.97 16.21 16.78
C SER A 41 11.54 17.62 16.72
N THR A 42 12.24 18.07 17.77
CA THR A 42 12.88 19.40 17.82
C THR A 42 14.03 19.53 16.81
N LYS A 43 14.89 18.50 16.71
CA LYS A 43 15.97 18.47 15.70
C LYS A 43 15.41 18.49 14.28
N PHE A 44 14.41 17.66 14.01
CA PHE A 44 13.74 17.61 12.71
C PHE A 44 13.10 18.97 12.35
N SER A 45 12.34 19.58 13.26
CA SER A 45 11.69 20.88 13.02
C SER A 45 12.67 22.05 12.82
N THR A 46 13.90 21.91 13.30
CA THR A 46 14.96 22.92 13.13
C THR A 46 15.85 22.66 11.92
N GLY A 47 15.52 21.65 11.10
CA GLY A 47 16.29 21.27 9.91
C GLY A 47 17.64 20.62 10.23
N GLN A 48 17.85 20.17 11.47
CA GLN A 48 19.02 19.36 11.82
C GLN A 48 18.75 17.91 11.40
N GLU A 49 19.28 17.51 10.25
CA GLU A 49 19.25 16.12 9.81
C GLU A 49 20.10 15.26 10.77
N ASP A 50 19.44 14.32 11.46
CA ASP A 50 20.10 13.30 12.27
C ASP A 50 19.70 11.91 11.72
N PRO A 51 20.54 11.27 10.88
CA PRO A 51 20.18 9.99 10.25
C PRO A 51 19.98 8.86 11.27
N ASN A 52 20.55 8.96 12.48
CA ASN A 52 20.27 7.99 13.54
C ASN A 52 18.86 8.14 14.09
N LEU A 53 18.33 9.36 14.07
CA LEU A 53 17.02 9.68 14.58
C LEU A 53 15.89 9.16 13.68
N GLU A 54 16.00 9.40 12.38
CA GLU A 54 15.08 8.81 11.40
C GLU A 54 15.04 7.28 11.55
N LYS A 55 16.20 6.65 11.75
CA LYS A 55 16.28 5.20 11.98
C LYS A 55 15.57 4.78 13.26
N GLN A 56 15.70 5.54 14.36
CA GLN A 56 15.02 5.26 15.62
C GLN A 56 13.49 5.42 15.51
N LEU A 57 13.03 6.48 14.86
CA LEU A 57 11.60 6.71 14.61
C LEU A 57 11.02 5.62 13.71
N ARG A 58 11.74 5.20 12.66
CA ARG A 58 11.35 4.06 11.82
C ARG A 58 11.25 2.77 12.64
N ALA A 59 12.24 2.47 13.48
CA ALA A 59 12.21 1.29 14.34
C ALA A 59 11.03 1.31 15.34
N ALA A 60 10.72 2.47 15.92
CA ALA A 60 9.55 2.61 16.79
C ALA A 60 8.23 2.42 16.03
N GLY A 61 8.11 3.00 14.84
CA GLY A 61 6.96 2.79 13.96
C GLY A 61 6.80 1.32 13.55
N GLU A 62 7.91 0.60 13.32
CA GLU A 62 7.90 -0.84 13.07
C GLU A 62 7.38 -1.64 14.27
N ILE A 63 7.82 -1.32 15.49
CA ILE A 63 7.33 -1.97 16.72
C ILE A 63 5.83 -1.73 16.91
N LEU A 64 5.38 -0.48 16.77
CA LEU A 64 3.95 -0.13 16.84
C LEU A 64 3.14 -0.89 15.80
N SER A 65 3.62 -0.89 14.55
CA SER A 65 2.98 -1.62 13.46
C SER A 65 2.88 -3.11 13.74
N GLU A 66 3.94 -3.75 14.25
CA GLU A 66 3.90 -5.18 14.57
C GLU A 66 2.88 -5.51 15.67
N HIS A 67 2.78 -4.66 16.68
CA HIS A 67 1.77 -4.81 17.73
C HIS A 67 0.35 -4.68 17.18
N ILE A 68 0.12 -3.71 16.29
CA ILE A 68 -1.19 -3.52 15.65
C ILE A 68 -1.53 -4.70 14.75
N LEU A 69 -0.57 -5.23 14.00
CA LEU A 69 -0.78 -6.45 13.23
C LEU A 69 -1.21 -7.63 14.11
N GLU A 70 -0.80 -7.71 15.37
CA GLU A 70 -1.30 -8.74 16.30
C GLU A 70 -2.75 -8.48 16.70
N LEU A 71 -3.08 -7.23 17.01
CA LEU A 71 -4.46 -6.84 17.36
C LEU A 71 -5.43 -7.07 16.20
N LEU A 72 -5.01 -6.82 14.95
CA LEU A 72 -5.89 -6.88 13.79
C LEU A 72 -6.30 -8.30 13.36
N ILE A 73 -5.54 -9.34 13.72
CA ILE A 73 -5.81 -10.70 13.18
C ILE A 73 -6.95 -11.38 13.93
N ASP A 74 -7.12 -11.07 15.22
CA ASP A 74 -8.13 -11.73 16.06
C ASP A 74 -9.49 -11.01 16.04
N GLU A 75 -9.57 -9.83 15.44
CA GLU A 75 -10.72 -8.94 15.50
C GLU A 75 -11.54 -9.00 14.21
N GLN A 76 -12.88 -8.92 14.31
CA GLN A 76 -13.79 -9.01 13.17
C GLN A 76 -13.94 -7.66 12.44
N LEU A 77 -12.81 -7.06 12.06
CA LEU A 77 -12.80 -5.79 11.36
C LEU A 77 -13.08 -5.95 9.86
N SER A 78 -13.71 -4.95 9.28
CA SER A 78 -13.75 -4.81 7.82
C SER A 78 -12.35 -4.51 7.25
N LEU A 79 -12.17 -4.77 5.95
CA LEU A 79 -10.91 -4.43 5.30
C LEU A 79 -10.68 -2.92 5.24
N GLU A 80 -11.76 -2.14 5.10
CA GLU A 80 -11.70 -0.67 5.21
C GLU A 80 -11.06 -0.26 6.54
N GLU A 81 -11.59 -0.77 7.65
CA GLU A 81 -11.08 -0.54 9.01
C GLU A 81 -9.62 -0.97 9.18
N ILE A 82 -9.26 -2.16 8.67
CA ILE A 82 -7.87 -2.64 8.66
C ILE A 82 -6.98 -1.65 7.91
N VAL A 83 -7.36 -1.22 6.70
CA VAL A 83 -6.56 -0.30 5.87
C VAL A 83 -6.38 1.06 6.58
N LEU A 84 -7.42 1.57 7.23
CA LEU A 84 -7.34 2.82 8.00
C LEU A 84 -6.41 2.68 9.22
N LEU A 85 -6.52 1.59 10.00
CA LEU A 85 -5.64 1.34 11.16
C LEU A 85 -4.18 1.09 10.74
N LEU A 86 -3.95 0.40 9.62
CA LEU A 86 -2.62 0.23 9.06
C LEU A 86 -2.03 1.57 8.60
N HIS A 87 -2.83 2.48 8.04
CA HIS A 87 -2.37 3.83 7.75
C HIS A 87 -2.06 4.61 9.03
N GLU A 88 -2.99 4.63 9.99
CA GLU A 88 -2.84 5.29 11.29
C GLU A 88 -1.60 4.78 12.05
N SER A 89 -1.19 3.52 11.86
CA SER A 89 0.00 2.96 12.49
C SER A 89 1.33 3.38 11.86
N THR A 90 1.31 3.78 10.57
CA THR A 90 2.53 4.00 9.78
C THR A 90 2.87 5.47 9.58
N THR A 91 1.93 6.37 9.83
CA THR A 91 2.09 7.82 9.69
C THR A 91 2.27 8.66 10.96
N PRO A 92 1.97 8.23 12.20
CA PRO A 92 1.77 9.14 13.33
C PRO A 92 3.08 9.72 13.88
N LEU A 93 4.22 9.17 13.47
CA LEU A 93 5.57 9.64 13.83
C LEU A 93 6.11 10.71 12.88
N TRP A 94 5.42 10.96 11.77
CA TRP A 94 5.78 11.95 10.78
C TRP A 94 4.63 12.95 10.68
N VAL A 95 4.76 14.09 11.37
CA VAL A 95 3.91 15.24 11.06
C VAL A 95 4.37 15.75 9.70
N MET A 96 3.88 15.14 8.63
CA MET A 96 4.10 15.64 7.29
C MET A 96 3.07 16.73 7.05
N GLN A 97 3.55 17.96 6.93
CA GLN A 97 2.79 19.04 6.34
C GLN A 97 3.00 18.97 4.83
N ASP A 98 1.92 18.88 4.06
CA ASP A 98 1.97 19.17 2.62
C ASP A 98 1.48 20.60 2.43
N GLY A 99 2.42 21.54 2.38
CA GLY A 99 2.12 22.97 2.43
C GLY A 99 1.44 23.38 3.75
N ASP A 100 0.27 24.02 3.64
CA ASP A 100 -0.51 24.50 4.79
C ASP A 100 -1.54 23.47 5.29
N GLU A 101 -1.65 22.30 4.65
CA GLU A 101 -2.63 21.28 5.02
C GLU A 101 -2.05 20.27 6.00
N THR A 102 -2.78 20.04 7.10
CA THR A 102 -2.47 18.94 8.02
C THR A 102 -2.98 17.65 7.40
N LEU A 103 -2.07 16.73 7.05
CA LEU A 103 -2.45 15.43 6.52
C LEU A 103 -3.28 14.68 7.57
N GLN A 104 -4.50 14.30 7.20
CA GLN A 104 -5.38 13.52 8.07
C GLN A 104 -4.90 12.07 8.13
N HIS A 105 -4.48 11.63 9.30
CA HIS A 105 -4.12 10.24 9.56
C HIS A 105 -5.38 9.39 9.71
N GLY A 106 -5.31 8.12 9.29
CA GLY A 106 -6.44 7.19 9.43
C GLY A 106 -7.72 7.56 8.67
N GLU A 107 -7.65 8.44 7.66
CA GLU A 107 -8.80 8.88 6.86
C GLU A 107 -8.45 8.85 5.37
N PHE A 108 -9.41 8.46 4.52
CA PHE A 108 -9.21 8.54 3.08
C PHE A 108 -9.04 9.99 2.63
N ARG A 109 -8.23 10.20 1.59
CA ARG A 109 -7.96 11.54 1.05
C ARG A 109 -9.26 12.22 0.61
N ALA A 110 -9.35 13.53 0.87
CA ALA A 110 -10.48 14.37 0.48
C ALA A 110 -10.25 15.11 -0.85
N TYR A 111 -9.16 14.81 -1.56
CA TYR A 111 -8.77 15.45 -2.82
C TYR A 111 -7.96 14.53 -3.73
N ASN A 112 -7.86 14.91 -5.00
CA ASN A 112 -7.09 14.19 -5.99
C ASN A 112 -5.58 14.44 -5.80
N VAL A 113 -4.79 13.38 -5.86
CA VAL A 113 -3.33 13.41 -5.72
C VAL A 113 -2.67 12.86 -6.99
N SER A 114 -1.36 13.06 -7.12
CA SER A 114 -0.53 12.45 -8.17
C SER A 114 0.67 11.74 -7.55
N ILE A 115 1.07 10.61 -8.12
CA ILE A 115 2.24 9.84 -7.69
C ILE A 115 3.38 10.18 -8.64
N GLY A 116 4.24 11.12 -8.22
CA GLY A 116 5.27 11.68 -9.09
C GLY A 116 4.69 12.27 -10.37
N GLU A 117 5.42 12.14 -11.48
CA GLU A 117 4.99 12.54 -12.82
C GLU A 117 4.56 11.33 -13.67
N GLU A 118 4.16 10.23 -13.04
CA GLU A 118 3.98 8.95 -13.72
C GLU A 118 2.57 8.40 -13.62
N VAL A 119 1.92 8.57 -12.46
CA VAL A 119 0.61 7.98 -12.20
C VAL A 119 -0.35 8.98 -11.57
N VAL A 120 -1.57 9.03 -12.11
CA VAL A 120 -2.71 9.69 -11.47
C VAL A 120 -3.69 8.60 -11.00
N PRO A 121 -3.86 8.38 -9.68
CA PRO A 121 -4.80 7.40 -9.13
C PRO A 121 -6.26 7.77 -9.44
N PRO A 122 -7.23 6.90 -9.06
CA PRO A 122 -8.66 7.22 -9.11
C PRO A 122 -9.01 8.57 -8.48
N ARG A 123 -10.23 9.07 -8.73
CA ARG A 123 -10.76 10.21 -7.97
C ARG A 123 -10.88 9.87 -6.49
N HIS A 124 -10.73 10.86 -5.62
CA HIS A 124 -10.88 10.66 -4.19
C HIS A 124 -12.29 10.18 -3.81
N GLU A 125 -13.31 10.61 -4.53
CA GLU A 125 -14.70 10.17 -4.33
C GLU A 125 -14.90 8.67 -4.65
N ASP A 126 -14.04 8.07 -5.48
CA ASP A 126 -14.11 6.67 -5.85
C ASP A 126 -13.36 5.75 -4.86
N VAL A 127 -12.53 6.30 -3.95
CA VAL A 127 -11.64 5.52 -3.07
C VAL A 127 -12.42 4.53 -2.21
N GLN A 128 -13.42 4.99 -1.46
CA GLN A 128 -14.16 4.12 -0.53
C GLN A 128 -14.86 2.97 -1.29
N LYS A 129 -15.48 3.27 -2.43
CA LYS A 129 -16.10 2.28 -3.31
C LYS A 129 -15.09 1.23 -3.78
N LEU A 130 -13.88 1.65 -4.16
CA LEU A 130 -12.81 0.75 -4.61
C LEU A 130 -12.28 -0.12 -3.47
N VAL A 131 -12.11 0.43 -2.25
CA VAL A 131 -11.72 -0.34 -1.06
C VAL A 131 -12.80 -1.38 -0.70
N GLY A 132 -14.09 -1.01 -0.75
CA GLY A 132 -15.18 -1.96 -0.53
C GLY A 132 -15.26 -3.07 -1.59
N ALA A 133 -15.00 -2.75 -2.85
CA ALA A 133 -14.87 -3.76 -3.91
C ALA A 133 -13.66 -4.67 -3.67
N PHE A 134 -12.54 -4.10 -3.21
CA PHE A 134 -11.35 -4.85 -2.86
C PHE A 134 -11.63 -5.81 -1.71
N GLN A 135 -12.31 -5.36 -0.65
CA GLN A 135 -12.74 -6.22 0.46
C GLN A 135 -13.48 -7.47 -0.03
N SER A 136 -14.45 -7.28 -0.92
CA SER A 136 -15.28 -8.37 -1.44
C SER A 136 -14.47 -9.43 -2.21
N SER A 137 -13.45 -9.01 -2.97
CA SER A 137 -12.54 -9.90 -3.69
C SER A 137 -11.51 -10.53 -2.74
N PHE A 138 -10.92 -9.72 -1.87
CA PHE A 138 -9.91 -10.09 -0.88
C PHE A 138 -10.38 -11.22 0.03
N MET A 139 -11.60 -11.11 0.59
CA MET A 139 -12.13 -12.15 1.47
C MET A 139 -12.25 -13.52 0.78
N LYS A 140 -12.70 -13.55 -0.48
CA LYS A 140 -12.81 -14.80 -1.24
C LYS A 140 -11.45 -15.39 -1.59
N VAL A 141 -10.49 -14.53 -1.97
CA VAL A 141 -9.10 -14.93 -2.20
C VAL A 141 -8.51 -15.53 -0.94
N MET A 142 -8.64 -14.86 0.21
CA MET A 142 -8.18 -15.33 1.51
C MET A 142 -8.85 -16.64 1.92
N GLU A 143 -10.15 -16.81 1.68
CA GLU A 143 -10.88 -18.06 1.96
C GLU A 143 -10.29 -19.25 1.21
N SER A 144 -9.98 -19.06 -0.08
CA SER A 144 -9.39 -20.07 -0.98
C SER A 144 -7.88 -20.30 -0.81
N ALA A 145 -7.23 -19.54 0.07
CA ALA A 145 -5.78 -19.55 0.21
C ALA A 145 -5.23 -20.85 0.80
N THR A 146 -4.00 -21.18 0.43
CA THR A 146 -3.15 -22.16 1.11
C THR A 146 -1.92 -21.48 1.71
N GLN A 147 -1.09 -22.23 2.44
CA GLN A 147 0.19 -21.72 2.95
C GLN A 147 1.10 -21.18 1.83
N GLU A 148 1.16 -21.85 0.68
CA GLU A 148 2.05 -21.48 -0.44
C GLU A 148 1.65 -20.16 -1.12
N ASP A 149 0.43 -19.69 -0.86
CA ASP A 149 -0.17 -18.54 -1.53
C ASP A 149 0.11 -17.22 -0.83
N ALA A 150 0.71 -17.25 0.35
CA ALA A 150 0.88 -16.08 1.20
C ALA A 150 1.60 -14.93 0.49
N ASN A 151 2.65 -15.22 -0.27
CA ASN A 151 3.40 -14.20 -1.01
C ASN A 151 2.60 -13.63 -2.19
N LEU A 152 1.84 -14.48 -2.90
CA LEU A 152 1.05 -14.07 -4.04
C LEU A 152 -0.08 -13.12 -3.61
N ILE A 153 -0.79 -13.46 -2.54
CA ILE A 153 -1.89 -12.64 -2.01
C ILE A 153 -1.34 -11.35 -1.39
N ALA A 154 -0.21 -11.42 -0.68
CA ALA A 154 0.42 -10.25 -0.07
C ALA A 154 0.87 -9.24 -1.14
N LEU A 155 1.51 -9.73 -2.20
CA LEU A 155 1.93 -8.88 -3.32
C LEU A 155 0.73 -8.28 -4.07
N TRP A 156 -0.30 -9.09 -4.36
CA TRP A 156 -1.52 -8.58 -4.97
C TRP A 156 -2.16 -7.48 -4.12
N SER A 157 -2.26 -7.69 -2.80
CA SER A 157 -2.83 -6.71 -1.87
C SER A 157 -2.03 -5.39 -1.84
N LEU A 158 -0.69 -5.48 -1.83
CA LEU A 158 0.20 -4.32 -1.94
C LEU A 158 -0.08 -3.51 -3.21
N ILE A 159 -0.22 -4.21 -4.34
CA ILE A 159 -0.43 -3.61 -5.65
C ILE A 159 -1.79 -2.92 -5.71
N ILE A 160 -2.86 -3.58 -5.25
CA ILE A 160 -4.20 -2.98 -5.25
C ILE A 160 -4.28 -1.74 -4.35
N ILE A 161 -3.73 -1.77 -3.13
CA ILE A 161 -3.71 -0.60 -2.26
C ILE A 161 -2.93 0.56 -2.89
N ASN A 162 -1.77 0.29 -3.50
CA ASN A 162 -1.01 1.34 -4.18
C ASN A 162 -1.73 1.91 -5.41
N ALA A 163 -2.50 1.08 -6.13
CA ALA A 163 -3.27 1.51 -7.31
C ALA A 163 -4.50 2.36 -6.92
N ILE A 164 -5.23 1.97 -5.87
CA ILE A 164 -6.34 2.78 -5.31
C ILE A 164 -5.81 4.10 -4.76
N HIS A 165 -4.63 4.06 -4.11
CA HIS A 165 -3.96 5.19 -3.48
C HIS A 165 -4.91 5.94 -2.51
N PRO A 166 -5.42 5.27 -1.47
CA PRO A 166 -6.50 5.78 -0.63
C PRO A 166 -6.17 7.02 0.21
N PHE A 167 -4.89 7.31 0.45
CA PHE A 167 -4.44 8.37 1.35
C PHE A 167 -3.71 9.49 0.61
N ALA A 168 -3.58 10.66 1.24
CA ALA A 168 -2.83 11.78 0.66
C ALA A 168 -1.31 11.51 0.67
N ASP A 169 -0.82 10.85 1.70
CA ASP A 169 0.54 10.30 1.80
C ASP A 169 0.50 8.92 2.48
N GLY A 170 1.62 8.20 2.52
CA GLY A 170 1.75 6.96 3.30
C GLY A 170 1.25 5.71 2.60
N ASN A 171 0.65 5.81 1.42
CA ASN A 171 0.12 4.67 0.65
C ASN A 171 1.12 3.53 0.50
N GLY A 172 2.37 3.81 0.15
CA GLY A 172 3.40 2.78 0.03
C GLY A 172 3.74 2.08 1.35
N ARG A 173 3.70 2.81 2.48
CA ARG A 173 3.91 2.23 3.83
C ARG A 173 2.71 1.36 4.21
N THR A 174 1.49 1.86 4.01
CA THR A 174 0.25 1.11 4.27
C THR A 174 0.15 -0.14 3.42
N ALA A 175 0.47 -0.07 2.13
CA ALA A 175 0.45 -1.21 1.21
C ALA A 175 1.44 -2.31 1.64
N ARG A 176 2.64 -1.93 2.10
CA ARG A 176 3.62 -2.89 2.65
C ARG A 176 3.10 -3.54 3.93
N LYS A 177 2.46 -2.77 4.82
CA LYS A 177 1.84 -3.32 6.03
C LYS A 177 0.62 -4.18 5.75
N MET A 178 -0.14 -3.89 4.71
CA MET A 178 -1.22 -4.74 4.24
C MET A 178 -0.68 -6.10 3.78
N ALA A 179 0.44 -6.12 3.06
CA ALA A 179 1.11 -7.35 2.68
C ALA A 179 1.64 -8.14 3.89
N ASP A 180 2.19 -7.46 4.90
CA ASP A 180 2.59 -8.09 6.17
C ASP A 180 1.38 -8.67 6.92
N TYR A 181 0.25 -7.94 6.98
CA TYR A 181 -1.03 -8.40 7.54
C TYR A 181 -1.49 -9.70 6.88
N VAL A 182 -1.48 -9.78 5.55
CA VAL A 182 -1.83 -11.00 4.82
C VAL A 182 -0.95 -12.17 5.23
N ARG A 183 0.37 -11.98 5.23
CA ARG A 183 1.31 -13.07 5.56
C ARG A 183 1.17 -13.52 7.00
N LYS A 184 0.99 -12.58 7.94
CA LYS A 184 0.81 -12.88 9.37
C LYS A 184 -0.53 -13.60 9.62
N SER A 185 -1.61 -13.15 8.99
CA SER A 185 -2.93 -13.81 9.04
C SER A 185 -2.87 -15.26 8.54
N LEU A 186 -2.25 -15.49 7.38
CA LEU A 186 -2.12 -16.84 6.81
C LEU A 186 -1.13 -17.71 7.60
N SER A 187 -0.08 -17.11 8.16
CA SER A 187 0.87 -17.77 9.06
C SER A 187 0.18 -18.33 10.29
N GLN A 188 -0.67 -17.54 10.94
CA GLN A 188 -1.46 -17.99 12.08
C GLN A 188 -2.52 -19.04 11.67
N ARG A 189 -3.22 -18.82 10.55
CA ARG A 189 -4.25 -19.76 10.06
C ARG A 189 -3.68 -21.15 9.72
N PHE A 190 -2.50 -21.22 9.11
CA PHE A 190 -1.93 -22.48 8.62
C PHE A 190 -0.74 -23.00 9.45
N GLY A 191 -0.30 -22.26 10.47
CA GLY A 191 0.74 -22.70 11.40
C GLY A 191 2.16 -22.69 10.81
N PHE A 192 2.48 -21.75 9.92
CA PHE A 192 3.85 -21.58 9.39
C PHE A 192 4.55 -20.36 10.00
N GLU A 193 5.88 -20.31 9.95
CA GLU A 193 6.67 -19.18 10.47
C GLU A 193 6.42 -17.90 9.66
N TYR A 194 5.85 -16.87 10.29
CA TYR A 194 5.77 -15.54 9.71
C TYR A 194 7.18 -14.96 9.53
N ARG A 195 7.43 -14.43 8.33
CA ARG A 195 8.62 -13.64 8.03
C ARG A 195 8.16 -12.35 7.38
N PRO A 196 8.56 -11.15 7.81
CA PRO A 196 8.17 -9.91 7.14
C PRO A 196 8.75 -9.85 5.72
N LEU A 197 8.09 -9.14 4.80
CA LEU A 197 8.67 -8.88 3.47
C LEU A 197 9.80 -7.85 3.61
N ASN A 198 10.97 -8.15 3.02
CA ASN A 198 12.07 -7.19 2.98
C ASN A 198 12.05 -6.52 1.61
N TYR A 199 11.68 -5.25 1.60
CA TYR A 199 11.52 -4.46 0.39
C TYR A 199 12.79 -3.67 0.01
N GLY A 200 13.85 -3.75 0.81
CA GLY A 200 15.02 -2.89 0.67
C GLY A 200 14.71 -1.41 1.00
N SER A 201 15.71 -0.54 0.85
CA SER A 201 15.48 0.91 0.81
C SER A 201 15.14 1.33 -0.61
N ALA A 202 14.35 2.39 -0.78
CA ALA A 202 14.09 2.97 -2.11
C ALA A 202 15.40 3.36 -2.84
N SER A 203 16.45 3.68 -2.09
CA SER A 203 17.79 4.02 -2.61
C SER A 203 18.71 2.81 -2.83
N THR A 204 18.22 1.59 -2.62
CA THR A 204 18.98 0.36 -2.87
C THR A 204 18.53 -0.27 -4.18
N PRO A 205 19.42 -0.99 -4.89
CA PRO A 205 19.04 -1.70 -6.12
C PRO A 205 17.83 -2.61 -5.96
N GLU A 206 17.65 -3.21 -4.78
CA GLU A 206 16.49 -4.04 -4.44
C GLU A 206 15.18 -3.23 -4.40
N GLY A 207 15.20 -2.01 -3.86
CA GLY A 207 14.03 -1.14 -3.79
C GLY A 207 13.66 -0.54 -5.14
N GLU A 208 14.65 -0.16 -5.96
CA GLU A 208 14.43 0.25 -7.35
C GLU A 208 13.83 -0.89 -8.18
N THR A 209 14.35 -2.11 -8.01
CA THR A 209 13.82 -3.31 -8.66
C THR A 209 12.36 -3.55 -8.26
N LEU A 210 12.04 -3.45 -6.97
CA LEU A 210 10.66 -3.59 -6.50
C LEU A 210 9.74 -2.55 -7.13
N ALA A 211 10.16 -1.28 -7.18
CA ALA A 211 9.36 -0.20 -7.78
C ALA A 211 9.09 -0.46 -9.27
N MET A 212 10.13 -0.84 -10.03
CA MET A 212 9.99 -1.22 -11.44
C MET A 212 9.06 -2.41 -11.63
N VAL A 213 9.15 -3.42 -10.76
CA VAL A 213 8.26 -4.58 -10.88
C VAL A 213 6.83 -4.22 -10.52
N VAL A 214 6.59 -3.42 -9.48
CA VAL A 214 5.23 -2.93 -9.14
C VAL A 214 4.62 -2.19 -10.34
N ALA A 215 5.37 -1.30 -10.99
CA ALA A 215 4.92 -0.61 -12.21
C ALA A 215 4.62 -1.59 -13.36
N THR A 216 5.47 -2.61 -13.53
CA THR A 216 5.26 -3.65 -14.55
C THR A 216 4.00 -4.46 -14.29
N VAL A 217 3.71 -4.78 -13.02
CA VAL A 217 2.51 -5.55 -12.66
C VAL A 217 1.26 -4.67 -12.77
N PHE A 218 1.32 -3.35 -12.50
CA PHE A 218 0.19 -2.44 -12.79
C PHE A 218 -0.26 -2.53 -14.25
N SER A 219 0.70 -2.58 -15.18
CA SER A 219 0.42 -2.74 -16.61
C SER A 219 -0.16 -4.12 -16.93
N GLU A 220 0.39 -5.21 -16.38
CA GLU A 220 -0.13 -6.57 -16.60
C GLU A 220 -1.57 -6.73 -16.08
N LEU A 221 -1.85 -6.19 -14.89
CA LEU A 221 -3.18 -6.22 -14.28
C LEU A 221 -4.15 -5.22 -14.93
N ASN A 222 -3.67 -4.42 -15.89
CA ASN A 222 -4.45 -3.41 -16.61
C ASN A 222 -5.21 -2.47 -15.65
N LEU A 223 -4.53 -2.02 -14.58
CA LEU A 223 -5.15 -1.17 -13.53
C LEU A 223 -5.22 0.31 -13.92
N PHE A 224 -4.42 0.72 -14.90
CA PHE A 224 -4.37 2.08 -15.41
C PHE A 224 -4.51 2.08 -16.94
N PRO A 225 -5.15 3.11 -17.51
CA PRO A 225 -5.34 3.22 -18.94
C PRO A 225 -4.00 3.64 -19.56
N ALA A 226 -3.17 2.66 -19.90
CA ALA A 226 -2.00 2.87 -20.75
C ALA A 226 -2.42 2.76 -22.22
N THR A 227 -1.99 3.71 -23.04
CA THR A 227 -1.85 3.46 -24.48
C THR A 227 -0.47 2.83 -24.71
N SER A 228 -0.22 2.23 -25.88
CA SER A 228 1.04 1.55 -26.20
C SER A 228 2.31 2.39 -25.99
N ASP A 229 2.17 3.72 -25.93
CA ASP A 229 3.29 4.66 -25.99
C ASP A 229 3.26 5.76 -24.90
N GLU A 230 2.28 5.79 -24.00
CA GLU A 230 2.15 6.85 -22.98
C GLU A 230 1.92 6.29 -21.57
N ASN A 231 2.65 6.84 -20.60
CA ASN A 231 2.40 6.56 -19.17
C ASN A 231 1.07 7.19 -18.70
N ALA A 232 0.55 6.71 -17.57
CA ALA A 232 -0.76 7.11 -17.06
C ALA A 232 -0.88 8.63 -16.85
N PHE A 233 0.19 9.28 -16.37
CA PHE A 233 0.23 10.73 -16.19
C PHE A 233 0.19 11.53 -17.51
N THR A 234 0.86 11.06 -18.56
CA THR A 234 0.78 11.68 -19.89
C THR A 234 -0.63 11.56 -20.44
N SER A 235 -1.26 10.39 -20.29
CA SER A 235 -2.66 10.18 -20.68
C SER A 235 -3.62 11.11 -19.92
N TYR A 236 -3.41 11.26 -18.61
CA TYR A 236 -4.15 12.21 -17.78
C TYR A 236 -3.96 13.65 -18.27
N LYS A 237 -2.71 14.12 -18.44
CA LYS A 237 -2.41 15.48 -18.89
C LYS A 237 -3.04 15.78 -20.24
N ALA A 238 -2.93 14.87 -21.20
CA ALA A 238 -3.52 15.03 -22.53
C ALA A 238 -5.05 15.18 -22.45
N ARG A 239 -5.72 14.33 -21.67
CA ARG A 239 -7.18 14.40 -21.46
C ARG A 239 -7.58 15.65 -20.69
N ALA A 240 -6.82 16.04 -19.67
CA ALA A 240 -7.06 17.26 -18.90
C ALA A 240 -6.93 18.52 -19.79
N SER A 241 -5.89 18.59 -20.64
CA SER A 241 -5.74 19.66 -21.62
C SER A 241 -6.87 19.71 -22.66
N ALA A 242 -7.48 18.57 -22.97
CA ALA A 242 -8.66 18.47 -23.83
C ALA A 242 -10.00 18.74 -23.09
N GLY A 243 -9.97 19.08 -21.80
CA GLY A 243 -11.17 19.29 -20.98
C GLY A 243 -11.94 18.01 -20.64
N ASN A 244 -11.28 16.85 -20.69
CA ASN A 244 -11.87 15.52 -20.51
C ASN A 244 -11.17 14.68 -19.43
N ALA A 245 -10.67 15.33 -18.37
CA ALA A 245 -10.03 14.65 -17.24
C ALA A 245 -10.95 13.61 -16.59
N GLU A 246 -12.26 13.86 -16.53
CA GLU A 246 -13.23 12.92 -15.95
C GLU A 246 -13.19 11.54 -16.61
N SER A 247 -13.06 11.48 -17.94
CA SER A 247 -12.96 10.20 -18.65
C SER A 247 -11.70 9.40 -18.30
N TYR A 248 -10.61 10.06 -17.87
CA TYR A 248 -9.43 9.39 -17.34
C TYR A 248 -9.78 8.65 -16.06
N PHE A 249 -10.36 9.37 -15.09
CA PHE A 249 -10.70 8.81 -13.80
C PHE A 249 -11.76 7.70 -13.91
N ASP A 250 -12.79 7.89 -14.74
CA ASP A 250 -13.78 6.85 -15.02
C ASP A 250 -13.11 5.58 -15.58
N GLY A 251 -12.12 5.74 -16.46
CA GLY A 251 -11.34 4.64 -17.02
C GLY A 251 -10.52 3.88 -15.98
N VAL A 252 -9.77 4.59 -15.13
CA VAL A 252 -8.98 3.99 -14.04
C VAL A 252 -9.91 3.25 -13.06
N THR A 253 -10.97 3.90 -12.61
CA THR A 253 -11.96 3.30 -11.67
C THR A 253 -12.59 2.05 -12.29
N ALA A 254 -13.01 2.09 -13.56
CA ALA A 254 -13.60 0.94 -14.24
C ALA A 254 -12.62 -0.24 -14.37
N GLN A 255 -11.35 0.03 -14.68
CA GLN A 255 -10.31 -0.98 -14.81
C GLN A 255 -10.00 -1.68 -13.49
N ILE A 256 -9.84 -0.93 -12.40
CA ILE A 256 -9.62 -1.52 -11.07
C ILE A 256 -10.83 -2.38 -10.67
N LEU A 257 -12.06 -1.87 -10.86
CA LEU A 257 -13.28 -2.64 -10.56
C LEU A 257 -13.40 -3.92 -11.41
N ASP A 258 -13.06 -3.86 -12.70
CA ASP A 258 -13.07 -5.01 -13.59
C ASP A 258 -12.06 -6.08 -13.14
N HIS A 259 -10.84 -5.68 -12.76
CA HIS A 259 -9.85 -6.59 -12.18
C HIS A 259 -10.36 -7.25 -10.90
N LEU A 260 -10.85 -6.46 -9.93
CA LEU A 260 -11.38 -6.96 -8.66
C LEU A 260 -12.57 -7.90 -8.84
N LYS A 261 -13.41 -7.68 -9.86
CA LYS A 261 -14.54 -8.56 -10.19
C LYS A 261 -14.09 -9.92 -10.74
N LYS A 262 -12.99 -9.96 -11.50
CA LYS A 262 -12.43 -11.17 -12.12
C LYS A 262 -11.68 -12.04 -11.12
N VAL A 263 -11.05 -11.44 -10.12
CA VAL A 263 -10.32 -12.15 -9.07
C VAL A 263 -11.28 -12.57 -7.96
N ASN A 264 -11.54 -13.87 -7.82
CA ASN A 264 -12.36 -14.42 -6.74
C ASN A 264 -11.62 -15.49 -5.92
N THR A 265 -10.54 -16.06 -6.45
CA THR A 265 -9.75 -17.11 -5.81
C THR A 265 -8.26 -16.89 -6.05
N VAL A 266 -7.41 -17.61 -5.32
CA VAL A 266 -5.97 -17.59 -5.62
C VAL A 266 -5.67 -18.16 -7.01
N ALA A 267 -6.46 -19.11 -7.52
CA ALA A 267 -6.26 -19.64 -8.87
C ALA A 267 -6.38 -18.53 -9.93
N ASP A 268 -7.29 -17.57 -9.75
CA ASP A 268 -7.42 -16.41 -10.64
C ASP A 268 -6.17 -15.52 -10.60
N LEU A 269 -5.54 -15.38 -9.43
CA LEU A 269 -4.28 -14.62 -9.30
C LEU A 269 -3.12 -15.25 -10.06
N ARG A 270 -3.07 -16.58 -10.15
CA ARG A 270 -1.99 -17.31 -10.84
C ARG A 270 -2.03 -17.14 -12.36
N VAL A 271 -3.16 -16.68 -12.92
CA VAL A 271 -3.29 -16.38 -14.36
C VAL A 271 -2.44 -15.17 -14.75
N PHE A 272 -2.15 -14.28 -13.80
CA PHE A 272 -1.26 -13.13 -14.00
C PHE A 272 0.21 -13.57 -13.86
N GLY A 273 0.83 -13.93 -14.98
CA GLY A 273 2.14 -14.56 -15.04
C GLY A 273 3.25 -13.77 -14.36
N LYS A 274 3.33 -12.44 -14.51
CA LYS A 274 4.38 -11.64 -13.87
C LYS A 274 4.12 -11.49 -12.37
N LEU A 275 2.86 -11.34 -11.94
CA LEU A 275 2.49 -11.37 -10.53
C LEU A 275 2.91 -12.71 -9.89
N ALA A 276 2.58 -13.84 -10.51
CA ALA A 276 2.96 -15.17 -10.03
C ALA A 276 4.48 -15.34 -9.97
N LEU A 277 5.19 -14.97 -11.05
CA LEU A 277 6.65 -15.04 -11.13
C LEU A 277 7.34 -14.17 -10.07
N LEU A 278 6.84 -12.97 -9.82
CA LEU A 278 7.37 -12.10 -8.78
C LEU A 278 7.15 -12.71 -7.39
N SER A 279 5.96 -13.25 -7.13
CA SER A 279 5.64 -13.86 -5.84
C SER A 279 6.60 -15.01 -5.49
N SER A 280 6.93 -15.87 -6.46
CA SER A 280 7.92 -16.95 -6.30
C SER A 280 9.36 -16.46 -6.18
N SER A 281 9.63 -15.21 -6.55
CA SER A 281 10.95 -14.61 -6.48
C SER A 281 11.21 -13.83 -5.19
N LEU A 282 10.16 -13.40 -4.49
CA LEU A 282 10.28 -12.73 -3.18
C LEU A 282 11.00 -13.62 -2.15
N ASP A 283 10.71 -14.92 -2.10
CA ASP A 283 11.43 -15.85 -1.22
C ASP A 283 12.91 -15.96 -1.60
N ARG A 284 13.23 -15.89 -2.90
CA ARG A 284 14.62 -15.97 -3.40
C ARG A 284 15.42 -14.72 -3.06
N ILE A 285 14.80 -13.53 -3.17
CA ILE A 285 15.41 -12.25 -2.78
C ILE A 285 15.66 -12.21 -1.27
N GLN A 286 14.72 -12.73 -0.47
CA GLN A 286 14.91 -12.84 0.98
C GLN A 286 16.08 -13.76 1.34
N LEU A 287 16.23 -14.89 0.67
CA LEU A 287 17.33 -15.84 0.91
C LEU A 287 18.69 -15.30 0.46
N SER A 288 18.76 -14.56 -0.66
CA SER A 288 20.02 -13.99 -1.16
C SER A 288 20.52 -12.81 -0.33
N SER A 289 19.65 -12.08 0.37
CA SER A 289 20.10 -11.01 1.29
C SER A 289 20.99 -11.54 2.44
N LYS A 290 20.88 -12.82 2.79
CA LYS A 290 21.78 -13.53 3.73
C LYS A 290 23.08 -14.03 3.08
N HIS A 291 23.15 -14.07 1.75
CA HIS A 291 24.28 -14.56 0.97
C HIS A 291 24.63 -13.52 -0.09
N LYS A 292 25.48 -12.55 0.29
CA LYS A 292 25.99 -11.51 -0.63
C LYS A 292 26.29 -12.11 -2.01
N THR A 293 25.73 -11.43 -3.02
CA THR A 293 26.00 -11.54 -4.47
C THR A 293 25.50 -12.79 -5.19
N LYS A 294 24.27 -12.72 -5.71
CA LYS A 294 23.94 -13.20 -7.06
C LYS A 294 23.19 -12.12 -7.82
N SER A 295 23.56 -11.89 -9.07
CA SER A 295 22.92 -10.87 -9.91
C SER A 295 21.51 -11.32 -10.35
N LEU A 296 20.59 -10.39 -10.57
CA LEU A 296 19.21 -10.67 -11.01
C LEU A 296 19.12 -11.43 -12.35
N GLY A 297 20.16 -11.32 -13.19
CA GLY A 297 20.30 -12.14 -14.41
C GLY A 297 20.37 -13.64 -14.12
N GLU A 298 20.86 -14.03 -12.94
CA GLU A 298 20.91 -15.44 -12.51
C GLU A 298 19.60 -15.92 -11.89
N LEU A 299 18.67 -15.03 -11.54
CA LEU A 299 17.37 -15.37 -10.97
C LEU A 299 16.25 -15.49 -12.02
N GLY A 300 16.60 -15.37 -13.32
CA GLY A 300 15.64 -15.42 -14.43
C GLY A 300 14.76 -14.17 -14.57
N MET A 301 15.09 -13.08 -13.85
CA MET A 301 14.30 -11.83 -13.87
C MET A 301 14.68 -10.89 -15.03
N ALA A 302 15.75 -11.19 -15.78
CA ALA A 302 16.18 -10.38 -16.92
C ALA A 302 15.13 -10.32 -18.05
N GLU A 303 14.34 -11.38 -18.23
CA GLU A 303 13.23 -11.40 -19.20
C GLU A 303 12.05 -10.50 -18.79
N VAL A 304 11.85 -10.28 -17.49
CA VAL A 304 10.76 -9.42 -16.97
C VAL A 304 11.08 -7.94 -17.19
N VAL A 305 12.36 -7.56 -17.06
CA VAL A 305 12.84 -6.17 -17.20
C VAL A 305 13.19 -5.84 -18.66
N GLY A 306 13.66 -6.82 -19.45
CA GLY A 306 14.09 -6.61 -20.84
C GLY A 306 12.96 -6.43 -21.87
N ALA A 307 11.69 -6.64 -21.50
CA ALA A 307 10.55 -6.56 -22.41
C ALA A 307 9.98 -5.14 -22.61
N GLN A 308 10.60 -4.10 -22.05
CA GLN A 308 10.18 -2.70 -22.22
C GLN A 308 11.13 -1.85 -23.09
N SER A 309 12.21 -2.45 -23.62
CA SER A 309 13.22 -1.75 -24.41
C SER A 309 13.29 -2.19 -25.88
N SER A 310 12.25 -2.83 -26.40
CA SER A 310 12.12 -3.28 -27.80
C SER A 310 10.78 -2.91 -28.40
#